data_AF-A0A6S6SM05-F1
#
_entry.id   AF-A0A6S6SM05-F1
#
_cell.length_a   1.000
_cell.length_b   1.000
_cell.length_c   1.000
_cell.angle_alpha   90.00
_cell.angle_beta   90.00
_cell.angle_gamma   90.00
#
_symmetry.space_group_name_H-M   'P 1'
#
loop_
_entity.id
_entity.type
_entity.pdbx_description
1 polymer ?
#
loop_
_entity_poly.entity_id
_entity_poly.type
_entity_poly.pdbx_seq_one_letter_code
_entity_poly.pdbx_strand_id
1 'polypeptide(L)'
;MLSENHDLEGALKAYLNLLHKQEYFDAHEVLEEAWHPLRKKNHPLKNLAKGLINGAICFEHLKRNRKDALRKATTVLKSFERHKHLCKVDIEHFKLFKESCETIESLKKMHNL
;
A
#
# COMPACT_ATOMS: atom_id res chain seq x y z
N MET A 1 -6.90 -19.27 6.07
CA MET A 1 -5.57 -19.11 6.70
C MET A 1 -4.89 -18.03 5.86
N LEU A 2 -4.52 -16.88 6.44
CA LEU A 2 -3.81 -15.85 5.68
C LEU A 2 -2.46 -16.42 5.26
N SER A 3 -2.21 -16.52 3.96
CA SER A 3 -0.94 -16.96 3.38
C SER A 3 0.15 -16.00 3.84
N GLU A 4 1.28 -16.52 4.32
CA GLU A 4 2.46 -15.68 4.56
C GLU A 4 3.36 -15.74 3.33
N ASN A 5 3.75 -14.57 2.83
CA ASN A 5 4.72 -14.45 1.75
C ASN A 5 6.03 -13.86 2.31
N HIS A 6 7.15 -14.55 2.12
CA HIS A 6 8.45 -14.06 2.57
C HIS A 6 9.22 -13.27 1.50
N ASP A 7 8.70 -13.21 0.28
CA ASP A 7 9.26 -12.44 -0.84
C ASP A 7 8.63 -11.03 -0.90
N LEU A 8 9.24 -10.10 -0.16
CA LEU A 8 8.81 -8.70 -0.16
C LEU A 8 9.03 -8.04 -1.53
N GLU A 9 10.11 -8.38 -2.24
CA GLU A 9 10.41 -7.79 -3.55
C GLU A 9 9.34 -8.16 -4.58
N GLY A 10 9.01 -9.46 -4.67
CA GLY A 10 7.96 -9.97 -5.56
C GLY A 10 6.60 -9.38 -5.21
N ALA A 11 6.27 -9.29 -3.93
CA ALA A 11 5.02 -8.66 -3.48
C ALA A 11 4.93 -7.18 -3.88
N LEU A 12 6.01 -6.41 -3.75
CA LEU A 12 6.05 -5.00 -4.17
C LEU A 12 5.91 -4.84 -5.70
N LYS A 13 6.52 -5.72 -6.49
CA LYS A 13 6.36 -5.73 -7.96
C LYS A 13 4.92 -6.06 -8.35
N ALA A 14 4.32 -7.06 -7.72
CA ALA A 14 2.93 -7.43 -7.96
C ALA A 14 1.99 -6.27 -7.56
N TYR A 15 2.21 -5.69 -6.38
CA TYR A 15 1.48 -4.53 -5.89
C TYR A 15 1.46 -3.37 -6.90
N LEU A 16 2.62 -2.98 -7.43
CA LEU A 16 2.74 -1.91 -8.44
C LEU A 16 1.96 -2.22 -9.72
N ASN A 17 2.10 -3.43 -10.25
CA ASN A 17 1.37 -3.87 -11.43
C ASN A 17 -0.16 -3.81 -11.21
N LEU A 18 -0.63 -4.23 -10.04
CA LEU A 18 -2.05 -4.21 -9.68
C LEU A 18 -2.56 -2.78 -9.50
N LEU A 19 -1.76 -1.86 -8.93
CA LEU A 19 -2.11 -0.43 -8.87
C LEU A 19 -2.31 0.16 -10.27
N HIS A 20 -1.42 -0.16 -11.23
CA HIS A 20 -1.54 0.33 -12.60
C HIS A 20 -2.79 -0.20 -13.32
N LYS A 21 -3.21 -1.44 -12.99
CA LYS A 21 -4.45 -2.05 -13.47
C LYS A 21 -5.69 -1.61 -12.70
N GLN A 22 -5.53 -0.78 -11.67
CA GLN A 22 -6.60 -0.37 -10.75
C GLN A 22 -7.26 -1.57 -10.03
N GLU A 23 -6.51 -2.65 -9.84
CA GLU A 23 -6.88 -3.86 -9.09
C GLU A 23 -6.52 -3.66 -7.60
N TYR A 24 -7.09 -2.63 -6.97
CA TYR A 24 -6.70 -2.18 -5.64
C TYR A 24 -7.01 -3.18 -4.51
N PHE A 25 -8.05 -3.99 -4.68
CA PHE A 25 -8.33 -5.10 -3.76
C PHE A 25 -7.17 -6.11 -3.79
N ASP A 26 -6.80 -6.60 -4.96
CA ASP A 26 -5.73 -7.58 -5.07
C ASP A 26 -4.38 -6.97 -4.68
N ALA A 27 -4.14 -5.69 -4.97
CA ALA A 27 -2.92 -4.99 -4.58
C ALA A 27 -2.71 -5.04 -3.06
N HIS A 28 -3.73 -4.72 -2.24
CA HIS A 28 -3.53 -4.75 -0.80
C HIS A 28 -3.37 -6.18 -0.25
N GLU A 29 -4.06 -7.17 -0.81
CA GLU A 29 -3.94 -8.59 -0.41
C GLU A 29 -2.50 -9.08 -0.64
N VAL A 30 -1.93 -8.92 -1.84
CA VAL A 30 -0.57 -9.44 -2.14
C VAL A 30 0.51 -8.82 -1.25
N LEU A 31 0.36 -7.54 -0.89
CA LEU A 31 1.30 -6.86 0.00
C LEU A 31 1.02 -7.17 1.48
N GLU A 32 -0.22 -7.46 1.86
CA GLU A 32 -0.58 -7.88 3.22
C GLU A 32 0.03 -9.24 3.57
N GLU A 33 0.03 -10.19 2.63
CA GLU A 33 0.70 -11.48 2.79
C GLU A 33 2.20 -11.32 3.11
N ALA A 34 2.87 -10.37 2.43
CA ALA A 34 4.27 -10.04 2.68
C ALA A 34 4.49 -9.19 3.93
N TRP A 35 3.50 -8.42 4.33
CA TRP A 35 3.54 -7.59 5.53
C TRP A 35 3.40 -8.40 6.83
N HIS A 36 2.66 -9.51 6.81
CA HIS A 36 2.46 -10.36 8.01
C HIS A 36 3.79 -10.81 8.65
N PRO A 37 4.76 -11.38 7.90
CA PRO A 37 6.09 -11.67 8.44
C PRO A 37 6.83 -10.45 8.99
N LEU A 38 6.77 -9.31 8.28
CA LEU A 38 7.40 -8.06 8.73
C LEU A 38 6.81 -7.60 10.07
N ARG A 39 5.49 -7.68 10.23
CA ARG A 39 4.81 -7.32 11.47
C ARG A 39 5.22 -8.25 12.61
N LYS A 40 5.19 -9.57 12.40
CA LYS A 40 5.56 -10.56 13.42
C LYS A 40 6.99 -10.36 13.93
N LYS A 41 7.93 -10.06 13.02
CA LYS A 41 9.35 -9.83 13.34
C LYS A 41 9.64 -8.40 13.84
N ASN A 42 8.64 -7.54 13.98
CA ASN A 42 8.83 -6.12 14.30
C ASN A 42 9.81 -5.42 13.34
N HIS A 43 9.79 -5.80 12.05
CA HIS A 43 10.74 -5.30 11.06
C HIS A 43 10.59 -3.78 10.85
N PRO A 44 11.67 -3.02 10.63
CA PRO A 44 11.60 -1.56 10.40
C PRO A 44 10.63 -1.15 9.28
N LEU A 45 10.49 -1.99 8.24
CA LEU A 45 9.64 -1.71 7.08
C LEU A 45 8.15 -2.00 7.28
N LYS A 46 7.75 -2.62 8.41
CA LYS A 46 6.36 -3.03 8.64
C LYS A 46 5.37 -1.86 8.55
N ASN A 47 5.79 -0.66 8.96
CA ASN A 47 4.93 0.51 8.97
C ASN A 47 4.83 1.16 7.58
N LEU A 48 5.92 1.15 6.82
CA LEU A 48 5.93 1.63 5.43
C LEU A 48 5.04 0.73 4.55
N ALA A 49 5.21 -0.59 4.63
CA ALA A 49 4.36 -1.54 3.92
C ALA A 49 2.87 -1.42 4.31
N LYS A 50 2.56 -1.25 5.61
CA LYS A 50 1.20 -0.94 6.07
C LYS A 50 0.65 0.36 5.48
N GLY A 51 1.50 1.36 5.32
CA GLY A 51 1.14 2.61 4.65
C GLY A 51 0.66 2.37 3.22
N LEU A 52 1.41 1.58 2.44
CA LEU A 52 1.05 1.21 1.07
C LEU A 52 -0.24 0.38 1.00
N ILE A 53 -0.39 -0.67 1.83
CA ILE A 53 -1.62 -1.49 1.92
C ILE A 53 -2.85 -0.59 2.10
N ASN A 54 -2.80 0.31 3.07
CA ASN A 54 -3.91 1.25 3.31
C ASN A 54 -4.10 2.28 2.20
N GLY A 55 -3.02 2.63 1.48
CA GLY A 55 -3.07 3.43 0.27
C GLY A 55 -3.89 2.73 -0.83
N ALA A 56 -3.66 1.46 -1.09
CA ALA A 56 -4.48 0.68 -2.04
C ALA A 56 -5.94 0.57 -1.58
N ILE A 57 -6.20 0.26 -0.30
CA ILE A 57 -7.57 0.18 0.25
C ILE A 57 -8.32 1.51 0.10
N CYS A 58 -7.63 2.65 0.17
CA CYS A 58 -8.22 3.97 -0.09
C CYS A 58 -8.91 4.01 -1.46
N PHE A 59 -8.21 3.59 -2.51
CA PHE A 59 -8.72 3.60 -3.87
C PHE A 59 -9.74 2.48 -4.12
N GLU A 60 -9.66 1.36 -3.41
CA GLU A 60 -10.72 0.35 -3.45
C GLU A 60 -12.05 0.89 -2.89
N HIS A 61 -12.00 1.69 -1.80
CA HIS A 61 -13.20 2.36 -1.29
C HIS A 61 -13.80 3.33 -2.30
N LEU A 62 -12.97 4.12 -2.98
CA LEU A 62 -13.42 5.03 -4.03
C LEU A 62 -13.98 4.28 -5.24
N LYS A 63 -13.29 3.24 -5.73
CA LYS A 63 -13.70 2.40 -6.85
C LYS A 63 -15.06 1.74 -6.62
N ARG A 64 -15.30 1.21 -5.42
CA ARG A 64 -16.59 0.58 -5.06
C ARG A 64 -17.74 1.58 -4.93
N ASN A 65 -17.44 2.87 -4.74
CA ASN A 65 -18.40 3.97 -4.62
C ASN A 65 -19.63 3.68 -3.75
N ARG A 66 -19.42 3.02 -2.59
CA ARG A 66 -20.49 2.75 -1.62
C ARG A 66 -20.78 4.01 -0.78
N LYS A 67 -21.87 3.99 -0.02
CA LYS A 67 -22.16 5.02 0.99
C LYS A 67 -20.94 5.25 1.90
N ASP A 68 -20.60 6.52 2.09
CA ASP A 68 -19.43 7.01 2.84
C ASP A 68 -18.07 6.65 2.24
N ALA A 69 -17.98 6.32 0.94
CA ALA A 69 -16.72 5.96 0.28
C ALA A 69 -15.59 6.97 0.54
N LEU A 70 -15.86 8.27 0.34
CA LEU A 70 -14.87 9.33 0.56
C LEU A 70 -14.38 9.38 2.01
N ARG A 71 -15.30 9.28 2.98
CA ARG A 71 -14.96 9.27 4.42
C ARG A 71 -14.09 8.05 4.78
N LYS A 72 -14.40 6.87 4.23
CA LYS A 72 -13.62 5.65 4.48
C LYS A 72 -12.25 5.73 3.82
N ALA A 73 -12.21 6.15 2.56
CA ALA A 73 -10.99 6.36 1.78
C ALA A 73 -10.02 7.31 2.50
N THR A 74 -10.49 8.50 2.88
CA THR A 74 -9.67 9.49 3.61
C THR A 74 -9.24 8.98 4.99
N THR A 75 -10.06 8.17 5.68
CA THR A 75 -9.69 7.59 6.97
C THR A 75 -8.53 6.61 6.86
N VAL A 76 -8.57 5.68 5.91
CA VAL A 76 -7.49 4.69 5.73
C VAL A 76 -6.22 5.34 5.17
N LEU A 77 -6.36 6.37 4.31
CA LEU A 77 -5.24 7.10 3.72
C LEU A 77 -4.33 7.77 4.75
N LYS A 78 -4.86 8.15 5.92
CA LYS A 78 -4.05 8.69 7.03
C LYS A 78 -2.88 7.78 7.44
N SER A 79 -3.01 6.45 7.24
CA SER A 79 -1.91 5.52 7.48
C SER A 79 -0.78 5.67 6.46
N PHE A 80 -1.12 5.86 5.18
CA PHE A 80 -0.14 6.15 4.14
C PHE A 80 0.58 7.46 4.45
N GLU A 81 -0.18 8.54 4.71
CA GLU A 81 0.38 9.85 5.04
C GLU A 81 1.34 9.80 6.24
N ARG A 82 0.96 9.05 7.26
CA ARG A 82 1.78 8.88 8.46
C ARG A 82 3.11 8.19 8.17
N HIS A 83 3.17 7.26 7.23
CA HIS A 83 4.33 6.37 7.10
C HIS A 83 5.15 6.57 5.82
N LYS A 84 4.65 7.26 4.79
CA LYS A 84 5.37 7.46 3.52
C LYS A 84 6.76 8.10 3.69
N HIS A 85 6.95 8.92 4.72
CA HIS A 85 8.23 9.56 5.05
C HIS A 85 9.34 8.56 5.47
N LEU A 86 8.97 7.31 5.78
CA LEU A 86 9.92 6.24 6.08
C LEU A 86 10.59 5.70 4.80
N CYS A 87 10.10 6.05 3.61
CA CYS A 87 10.71 5.67 2.35
C CYS A 87 12.00 6.48 2.08
N LYS A 88 13.13 5.99 2.59
CA LYS A 88 14.46 6.62 2.49
C LYS A 88 15.43 5.76 1.68
N VAL A 89 16.46 6.37 1.08
CA VAL A 89 17.38 5.74 0.10
C VAL A 89 18.09 4.49 0.64
N ASP A 90 18.26 4.37 1.94
CA ASP A 90 18.98 3.32 2.65
C ASP A 90 18.14 2.08 2.98
N ILE A 91 16.85 2.06 2.64
CA ILE A 91 15.98 0.91 2.91
C ILE A 91 16.11 -0.18 1.85
N GLU A 92 15.86 -1.42 2.28
CA GLU A 92 15.67 -2.55 1.37
C GLU A 92 14.57 -2.26 0.34
N HIS A 93 14.82 -2.64 -0.91
CA HIS A 93 13.90 -2.41 -2.05
C HIS A 93 13.45 -0.95 -2.21
N PHE A 94 14.27 0.03 -1.81
CA PHE A 94 13.95 1.47 -1.86
C PHE A 94 13.27 1.90 -3.17
N LYS A 95 13.79 1.47 -4.33
CA LYS A 95 13.23 1.85 -5.64
C LYS A 95 11.76 1.46 -5.77
N LEU A 96 11.40 0.25 -5.36
CA LEU A 96 10.02 -0.25 -5.43
C LEU A 96 9.10 0.45 -4.43
N PHE A 97 9.59 0.72 -3.20
CA PHE A 97 8.85 1.52 -2.21
C PHE A 97 8.62 2.95 -2.68
N LYS A 98 9.64 3.58 -3.29
CA LYS A 98 9.57 4.94 -3.83
C LYS A 98 8.53 5.02 -4.95
N GLU A 99 8.62 4.11 -5.92
CA GLU A 99 7.66 4.01 -7.02
C GLU A 99 6.24 3.77 -6.48
N SER A 100 6.08 2.86 -5.52
CA SER A 100 4.77 2.60 -4.88
C SER A 100 4.19 3.84 -4.19
N CYS A 101 5.02 4.60 -3.48
CA CYS A 101 4.61 5.87 -2.88
C CYS A 101 4.20 6.90 -3.95
N GLU A 102 4.99 7.04 -5.01
CA GLU A 102 4.73 7.99 -6.11
C GLU A 102 3.46 7.65 -6.87
N THR A 103 3.17 6.36 -7.08
CA THR A 103 1.92 5.89 -7.70
C THR A 103 0.72 6.24 -6.83
N ILE A 104 0.78 6.00 -5.52
CA ILE A 104 -0.29 6.40 -4.58
C ILE A 104 -0.49 7.92 -4.56
N GLU A 105 0.60 8.71 -4.55
CA GLU A 105 0.51 10.18 -4.63
C GLU A 105 -0.12 10.67 -5.94
N SER A 106 0.18 10.00 -7.05
CA SER A 106 -0.42 10.32 -8.35
C SER A 106 -1.91 9.99 -8.38
N LEU A 107 -2.30 8.83 -7.86
CA LEU A 107 -3.71 8.44 -7.70
C LEU A 107 -4.49 9.42 -6.80
N LYS A 108 -3.89 9.90 -5.70
CA LYS A 108 -4.52 10.92 -4.84
C LYS A 108 -4.85 12.19 -5.62
N LYS A 109 -3.90 12.69 -6.42
CA LYS A 109 -4.11 13.88 -7.26
C LYS A 109 -5.26 13.68 -8.25
N MET A 110 -5.35 12.51 -8.89
CA MET A 110 -6.44 12.20 -9.83
C MET A 110 -7.82 12.17 -9.16
N HIS A 111 -7.88 11.79 -7.89
CA HIS A 111 -9.13 11.71 -7.12
C HIS A 111 -9.41 12.95 -6.23
N ASN A 112 -8.59 14.01 -6.32
CA ASN A 112 -8.68 15.21 -5.47
C ASN A 112 -8.68 14.89 -3.96
N LEU A 113 -7.82 13.97 -3.52
CA LEU A 113 -7.61 13.59 -2.12
C LEU A 113 -6.43 14.30 -1.45
#